data_AF-L0J7V8-F1
#
_entry.id   AF-L0J7V8-F1
#
_cell.length_a   1.000
_cell.length_b   1.000
_cell.length_c   1.000
_cell.angle_alpha   90.00
_cell.angle_beta   90.00
_cell.angle_gamma   90.00
#
_symmetry.space_group_name_H-M   'P 1'
#
loop_
_entity.id
_entity.type
_entity.pdbx_description
1 polymer ?
#
loop_
_entity_poly.entity_id
_entity_poly.type
_entity_poly.pdbx_seq_one_letter_code
_entity_poly.pdbx_strand_id
1 'polypeptide(L)'
;MNSAMHSIVVTQFKDDDDEVITTAATDPEALSVSVRTTGEIVDVDAQAARLKSLGADGLKELFVTCAQAAFVQRYDPLLDAD
;
A
#
# COMPACT_ATOMS: atom_id res chain seq x y z
N MET A 1 3.58 -14.37 -21.62
CA MET A 1 4.19 -13.67 -20.48
C MET A 1 3.05 -13.14 -19.62
N ASN A 2 2.64 -13.87 -18.58
CA ASN A 2 1.67 -13.36 -17.61
C ASN A 2 2.46 -12.54 -16.61
N SER A 3 2.55 -11.23 -16.81
CA SER A 3 2.79 -10.33 -15.67
C SER A 3 1.63 -10.57 -14.72
N ALA A 4 1.89 -11.12 -13.53
CA ALA A 4 0.87 -11.22 -12.52
C ALA A 4 0.42 -9.79 -12.21
N MET A 5 -0.73 -9.39 -12.74
CA MET A 5 -1.31 -8.07 -12.50
C MET A 5 -1.75 -8.07 -11.03
N HIS A 6 -0.91 -7.55 -10.15
CA HIS A 6 -1.26 -7.33 -8.76
C HIS A 6 -2.33 -6.24 -8.72
N SER A 7 -3.55 -6.57 -8.30
CA SER A 7 -4.52 -5.53 -7.93
C SER A 7 -4.00 -4.84 -6.68
N ILE A 8 -4.09 -3.51 -6.66
CA ILE A 8 -3.77 -2.71 -5.47
C ILE A 8 -5.07 -2.39 -4.77
N VAL A 9 -5.19 -2.87 -3.52
CA VAL A 9 -6.31 -2.59 -2.63
C VAL A 9 -5.88 -1.48 -1.70
N VAL A 10 -6.72 -0.45 -1.56
CA VAL A 10 -6.50 0.65 -0.61
C VAL A 10 -7.50 0.52 0.53
N THR A 11 -7.00 0.58 1.76
CA THR A 11 -7.79 0.58 2.99
C THR A 11 -7.37 1.75 3.87
N GLN A 12 -8.23 2.11 4.81
CA GLN A 12 -7.92 3.11 5.82
C GLN A 12 -8.39 2.63 7.19
N PHE A 13 -7.63 3.02 8.22
CA PHE A 13 -7.99 2.81 9.62
C PHE A 13 -7.51 4.00 10.44
N LYS A 14 -8.06 4.17 11.65
CA LYS A 14 -7.51 5.07 12.65
C LYS A 14 -6.60 4.31 13.58
N ASP A 15 -5.44 4.87 13.89
CA ASP A 15 -4.59 4.35 14.96
C ASP A 15 -5.07 4.84 16.34
N ASP A 16 -4.28 4.53 17.37
CA ASP A 16 -4.61 4.85 18.76
C ASP A 16 -4.60 6.37 19.06
N ASP A 17 -4.03 7.19 18.16
CA ASP A 17 -3.93 8.65 18.27
C ASP A 17 -4.98 9.37 17.39
N ASP A 18 -5.99 8.64 16.89
CA ASP A 18 -7.00 9.11 15.93
C ASP A 18 -6.42 9.56 14.57
N GLU A 19 -5.17 9.19 14.25
CA GLU A 19 -4.57 9.49 12.95
C GLU A 19 -5.08 8.53 11.88
N VAL A 20 -5.52 9.05 10.74
CA VAL A 20 -5.93 8.23 9.60
C VAL A 20 -4.69 7.70 8.89
N ILE A 21 -4.56 6.37 8.89
CA ILE A 21 -3.55 5.63 8.16
C ILE A 21 -4.19 5.04 6.90
N THR A 22 -3.63 5.37 5.74
CA THR A 22 -4.03 4.81 4.44
C THR A 22 -3.01 3.77 4.01
N THR A 23 -3.47 2.54 3.81
CA THR A 23 -2.62 1.42 3.39
C THR A 23 -2.98 0.99 1.98
N ALA A 24 -1.99 0.91 1.11
CA ALA A 24 -2.12 0.27 -0.20
C ALA A 24 -1.36 -1.05 -0.20
N ALA A 25 -2.04 -2.14 -0.54
CA ALA A 25 -1.48 -3.48 -0.54
C ALA A 25 -1.77 -4.21 -1.86
N THR A 26 -0.90 -5.12 -2.24
CA THR A 26 -1.21 -6.06 -3.34
C THR A 26 -2.28 -7.05 -2.93
N ASP A 27 -3.00 -7.62 -3.89
CA ASP A 27 -3.86 -8.79 -3.68
C ASP A 27 -3.47 -9.92 -4.67
N PRO A 28 -3.00 -11.10 -4.19
CA PRO A 28 -2.79 -11.44 -2.78
C PRO A 28 -1.70 -10.57 -2.12
N GLU A 29 -1.83 -10.36 -0.82
CA GLU A 29 -0.90 -9.53 -0.05
C GLU A 29 0.52 -10.09 -0.10
N ALA A 30 1.43 -9.25 -0.56
CA ALA A 30 2.85 -9.54 -0.70
C ALA A 30 3.69 -8.27 -0.43
N LEU A 31 3.14 -7.10 -0.72
CA LEU A 31 3.70 -5.80 -0.37
C LEU A 31 2.58 -4.87 0.10
N SER A 32 2.80 -4.14 1.19
CA SER A 32 1.92 -3.06 1.65
C SER A 32 2.72 -1.81 1.98
N VAL A 33 2.11 -0.64 1.80
CA VAL A 33 2.69 0.66 2.17
C VAL A 33 1.61 1.47 2.88
N SER A 34 1.91 1.92 4.09
CA SER A 34 1.00 2.67 4.96
C SER A 34 1.47 4.10 5.12
N VAL A 35 0.56 5.05 4.94
CA VAL A 35 0.84 6.49 4.85
C VAL A 35 -0.13 7.27 5.72
N ARG A 36 0.39 8.20 6.52
CA ARG A 36 -0.39 9.21 7.25
C ARG A 36 -1.01 10.24 6.31
N THR A 37 -2.01 10.98 6.78
CA THR A 37 -2.56 12.14 6.06
C THR A 37 -1.50 13.19 5.70
N THR A 38 -0.42 13.30 6.48
CA THR A 38 0.74 14.17 6.20
C THR A 38 1.51 13.75 4.95
N GLY A 39 1.38 12.49 4.53
CA GLY A 39 2.19 11.88 3.48
C GLY A 39 3.42 11.13 4.00
N GLU A 40 3.66 11.11 5.31
CA GLU A 40 4.70 10.29 5.93
C GLU A 40 4.38 8.80 5.75
N ILE A 41 5.33 8.03 5.23
CA ILE A 41 5.26 6.57 5.22
C ILE A 41 5.59 6.08 6.64
N VAL A 42 4.64 5.42 7.27
CA VAL A 42 4.79 4.92 8.65
C VAL A 42 5.10 3.43 8.71
N ASP A 43 4.74 2.68 7.67
CA ASP A 43 5.02 1.24 7.61
C ASP A 43 5.12 0.73 6.16
N VAL A 44 5.96 -0.30 5.98
CA VAL A 44 6.14 -1.04 4.73
C VAL A 44 6.37 -2.51 5.07
N ASP A 45 5.38 -3.37 4.79
CA ASP A 45 5.54 -4.82 4.91
C ASP A 45 5.82 -5.46 3.54
N ALA A 46 6.75 -6.42 3.52
CA ALA A 46 7.17 -7.10 2.30
C ALA A 46 7.45 -8.59 2.53
N GLN A 47 6.67 -9.44 1.87
CA GLN A 47 6.83 -10.89 1.90
C GLN A 47 7.85 -11.34 0.85
N ALA A 48 9.13 -11.33 1.23
CA ALA A 48 10.26 -11.64 0.34
C ALA A 48 10.08 -12.92 -0.50
N ALA A 49 9.48 -13.98 0.07
CA ALA A 49 9.22 -15.23 -0.63
C ALA A 49 8.29 -15.08 -1.84
N ARG A 50 7.33 -14.14 -1.78
CA ARG A 50 6.36 -13.85 -2.85
C ARG A 50 6.88 -12.83 -3.86
N LEU A 51 7.81 -11.97 -3.44
CA LEU A 51 8.34 -10.86 -4.26
C LEU A 51 9.61 -11.21 -5.03
N LYS A 52 10.33 -12.29 -4.66
CA LYS A 52 11.64 -12.63 -5.22
C LYS A 52 11.66 -12.74 -6.75
N SER A 53 10.57 -13.21 -7.36
CA SER A 53 10.45 -13.38 -8.82
C SER A 53 10.37 -12.07 -9.60
N LEU A 54 10.05 -10.94 -8.95
CA LEU A 54 9.92 -9.63 -9.60
C LEU A 54 11.29 -8.99 -9.94
N GLY A 55 12.36 -9.43 -9.28
CA GLY A 55 13.65 -8.76 -9.37
C GLY A 55 13.62 -7.33 -8.80
N ALA A 56 14.75 -6.63 -8.91
CA ALA A 56 14.89 -5.29 -8.33
C ALA A 56 13.95 -4.26 -8.98
N ASP A 57 13.83 -4.28 -10.31
CA ASP A 57 13.01 -3.31 -11.04
C ASP A 57 11.52 -3.53 -10.78
N GLY A 58 11.05 -4.78 -10.81
CA GLY A 58 9.64 -5.09 -10.51
C GLY A 58 9.27 -4.80 -9.06
N LEU A 59 10.16 -5.06 -8.11
CA LEU A 59 9.95 -4.67 -6.70
C LEU A 59 9.86 -3.15 -6.56
N LYS A 60 10.76 -2.42 -7.23
CA LYS A 60 10.76 -0.95 -7.21
C LYS A 60 9.46 -0.39 -7.80
N GLU A 61 9.02 -0.91 -8.94
CA GLU A 61 7.78 -0.50 -9.58
C GLU A 61 6.57 -0.76 -8.67
N LEU A 62 6.50 -1.95 -8.08
CA LEU A 62 5.40 -2.33 -7.18
C LEU A 62 5.37 -1.46 -5.93
N PHE A 63 6.53 -1.20 -5.32
CA PHE A 63 6.65 -0.32 -4.16
C PHE A 63 6.21 1.11 -4.47
N VAL A 64 6.69 1.70 -5.56
CA VAL A 64 6.30 3.04 -5.98
C VAL A 64 4.80 3.10 -6.26
N THR A 65 4.24 2.06 -6.89
CA THR A 65 2.81 1.98 -7.19
C THR A 65 1.97 1.96 -5.90
N CYS A 66 2.30 1.11 -4.93
CA CYS A 66 1.61 1.10 -3.64
C CYS A 66 1.76 2.43 -2.91
N ALA A 67 2.98 2.99 -2.84
CA ALA A 67 3.23 4.26 -2.17
C ALA A 67 2.44 5.41 -2.79
N GLN A 68 2.36 5.48 -4.12
CA GLN A 68 1.55 6.48 -4.83
C GLN A 68 0.06 6.29 -4.58
N ALA A 69 -0.44 5.05 -4.61
CA ALA A 69 -1.84 4.76 -4.33
C ALA A 69 -2.25 5.19 -2.91
N ALA A 70 -1.47 4.79 -1.89
CA ALA A 70 -1.71 5.20 -0.51
C ALA A 70 -1.60 6.72 -0.34
N PHE A 71 -0.58 7.34 -0.93
CA PHE A 71 -0.36 8.78 -0.84
C PHE A 71 -1.52 9.56 -1.46
N VAL A 72 -1.95 9.24 -2.69
CA VAL A 72 -3.02 10.00 -3.37
C VAL A 72 -4.36 9.89 -2.64
N GLN A 73 -4.67 8.71 -2.08
CA GLN A 73 -5.94 8.45 -1.40
C GLN A 73 -6.01 8.97 0.04
N ARG A 74 -4.90 9.43 0.63
CA ARG A 74 -4.82 9.80 2.05
C ARG A 74 -5.74 10.94 2.51
N TYR A 75 -6.25 11.74 1.56
CA TYR A 75 -7.15 12.86 1.84
C TYR A 75 -8.61 12.57 1.51
N ASP A 76 -8.89 11.43 0.88
CA ASP A 76 -10.24 10.98 0.60
C ASP A 76 -10.57 9.87 1.61
N PRO A 77 -11.13 10.23 2.79
CA PRO A 77 -11.38 9.24 3.82
C PRO A 77 -12.42 8.23 3.31
N LEU A 78 -11.98 6.98 3.10
CA LEU A 78 -12.85 5.82 2.89
C LEU A 78 -13.64 5.47 4.17
N LEU A 79 -13.19 5.99 5.30
CA LEU A 79 -13.87 5.95 6.59
C LEU A 79 -15.03 6.96 6.59
N ASP A 80 -16.11 6.67 5.86
CA ASP A 80 -17.44 7.27 6.07
C ASP A 80 -18.55 6.37 5.49
N ALA A 81 -19.12 5.50 6.34
CA ALA A 81 -20.52 5.03 6.29
C ALA A 81 -20.86 4.21 7.55
N ASP A 82 -21.12 4.92 8.66
CA ASP A 82 -22.12 4.54 9.67
C ASP A 82 -22.97 5.78 9.98
#